data_AF-A0A9D7W5N4-F1
#
_entry.id   AF-A0A9D7W5N4-F1
#
_cell.length_a   1.000
_cell.length_b   1.000
_cell.length_c   1.000
_cell.angle_alpha   90.00
_cell.angle_beta   90.00
_cell.angle_gamma   90.00
#
_symmetry.space_group_name_H-M   'P 1'
#
loop_
_entity.id
_entity.type
_entity.pdbx_description
1 polymer ?
#
loop_
_entity_poly.entity_id
_entity_poly.type
_entity_poly.pdbx_seq_one_letter_code
_entity_poly.pdbx_strand_id
1 'polypeptide(L)'
;MKIYHNNCCSKSRQCLSLLSNAKVEVIDYIKNPLSFEELSLLISKIGIQPAELIRTNEAIWKENFRGKKMNDEEYISAMIKYPKIMERPIVETTERALVCRPP
;
A
#
# COMPACT_ATOMS: atom_id res chain seq x y z
N MET A 1 -13.93 6.11 5.16
CA MET A 1 -13.03 5.27 4.32
C MET A 1 -11.75 6.04 4.11
N LYS A 2 -10.62 5.36 4.09
CA LYS A 2 -9.30 5.94 3.82
C LYS A 2 -8.78 5.38 2.52
N ILE A 3 -8.10 6.19 1.73
CA ILE A 3 -7.41 5.76 0.52
C ILE A 3 -5.95 6.20 0.59
N TYR A 4 -5.06 5.21 0.59
CA TYR A 4 -3.63 5.43 0.47
C TYR A 4 -3.31 5.65 -1.01
N HIS A 5 -3.15 6.92 -1.35
CA HIS A 5 -3.13 7.40 -2.72
C HIS A 5 -1.81 8.11 -3.01
N ASN A 6 -1.30 7.92 -4.22
CA ASN A 6 -0.21 8.74 -4.76
C ASN A 6 -0.70 9.51 -5.99
N ASN A 7 -0.70 10.84 -5.92
CA ASN A 7 -1.21 11.75 -6.96
C ASN A 7 -0.48 11.60 -8.30
N CYS A 8 0.78 11.14 -8.29
CA CYS A 8 1.55 10.90 -9.51
C CYS A 8 1.14 9.63 -10.26
N CYS A 9 0.23 8.79 -9.73
CA CYS A 9 -0.15 7.52 -10.33
C CYS A 9 -1.52 7.60 -11.02
N SER A 10 -1.57 7.40 -12.33
CA SER A 10 -2.80 7.44 -13.15
C SER A 10 -3.88 6.47 -12.65
N LYS A 11 -3.49 5.24 -12.24
CA LYS A 11 -4.41 4.24 -11.66
C LYS A 11 -4.98 4.68 -10.30
N SER A 12 -4.16 5.37 -9.52
CA SER A 12 -4.57 5.95 -8.23
C SER A 12 -5.63 7.04 -8.43
N ARG A 13 -5.47 7.88 -9.46
CA ARG A 13 -6.44 8.93 -9.82
C ARG A 13 -7.76 8.36 -10.35
N GLN A 14 -7.71 7.30 -11.15
CA GLN A 14 -8.93 6.60 -11.59
C GLN A 14 -9.69 5.99 -10.41
N CYS A 15 -9.00 5.35 -9.47
CA CYS A 15 -9.62 4.81 -8.26
C CYS A 15 -10.27 5.90 -7.40
N LEU A 16 -9.61 7.06 -7.24
CA LEU A 16 -10.19 8.21 -6.54
C LEU A 16 -11.41 8.77 -7.28
N SER A 17 -11.38 8.80 -8.62
CA SER A 17 -12.52 9.21 -9.45
C SER A 17 -13.73 8.29 -9.25
N LEU A 18 -13.52 6.98 -9.11
CA LEU A 18 -14.59 6.01 -8.81
C LEU A 18 -15.18 6.21 -7.41
N LEU A 19 -14.35 6.65 -6.46
CA LEU A 19 -14.73 6.89 -5.07
C LEU A 19 -15.18 8.34 -4.81
N SER A 20 -15.30 9.19 -5.84
CA SER A 20 -15.58 10.63 -5.68
C SER A 20 -16.94 10.93 -5.05
N ASN A 21 -17.89 10.00 -5.14
CA ASN A 21 -19.20 10.13 -4.50
C ASN A 21 -19.22 9.65 -3.04
N ALA A 22 -18.12 9.08 -2.54
CA ALA A 22 -17.98 8.62 -1.16
C ALA A 22 -17.10 9.59 -0.36
N LYS A 23 -17.42 9.77 0.93
CA LYS A 23 -16.53 10.48 1.86
C LYS A 23 -15.28 9.62 2.13
N VAL A 24 -14.26 9.80 1.30
CA VAL A 24 -12.95 9.16 1.42
C VAL A 24 -11.89 10.16 1.89
N GLU A 25 -11.09 9.75 2.86
CA GLU A 25 -9.93 10.49 3.32
C GLU A 25 -8.70 10.05 2.52
N VAL A 26 -8.03 11.01 1.86
CA VAL A 26 -6.88 10.72 1.01
C VAL A 26 -5.60 10.84 1.84
N ILE A 27 -4.91 9.72 2.05
CA ILE A 27 -3.68 9.65 2.84
C ILE A 27 -2.48 9.50 1.90
N ASP A 28 -1.56 10.46 1.95
CA ASP A 28 -0.27 10.40 1.24
C ASP A 28 0.74 9.61 2.07
N TYR A 29 0.71 8.29 1.89
CA TYR A 29 1.56 7.33 2.61
C TYR A 29 3.05 7.43 2.24
N ILE A 30 3.40 8.18 1.20
CA ILE A 30 4.80 8.43 0.82
C ILE A 30 5.39 9.53 1.70
N LYS A 31 4.59 10.56 2.01
CA LYS A 31 5.00 11.64 2.93
C LYS A 31 4.84 11.26 4.38
N ASN A 32 3.74 10.56 4.70
CA ASN A 32 3.41 10.11 6.05
C ASN A 32 3.39 8.59 6.06
N PRO A 33 4.55 7.92 6.21
CA PRO A 33 4.59 6.48 6.31
C PRO A 33 3.81 6.01 7.54
N LEU A 34 3.12 4.88 7.38
CA LEU A 34 2.40 4.21 8.46
C LEU A 34 3.40 3.64 9.49
N SER A 35 2.95 3.53 10.73
CA SER A 35 3.69 2.76 11.74
C SER A 35 3.62 1.25 11.47
N PHE A 36 4.49 0.49 12.13
CA PHE A 36 4.51 -0.97 12.02
C PHE A 36 3.18 -1.60 12.41
N GLU A 37 2.60 -1.15 13.51
CA GLU A 37 1.30 -1.64 14.00
C GLU A 37 0.18 -1.32 13.01
N GLU A 38 0.13 -0.09 12.51
CA GLU A 38 -0.89 0.31 11.52
C GLU A 38 -0.76 -0.47 10.22
N LEU A 39 0.46 -0.68 9.73
CA LEU A 39 0.68 -1.41 8.48
C LEU A 39 0.37 -2.90 8.66
N SER A 40 0.73 -3.49 9.80
CA SER A 40 0.38 -4.88 10.14
C SER A 40 -1.14 -5.08 10.21
N LEU A 41 -1.84 -4.16 10.89
CA LEU A 41 -3.31 -4.14 10.92
C LEU A 41 -3.91 -3.99 9.52
N LEU A 42 -3.35 -3.10 8.69
CA LEU A 42 -3.81 -2.89 7.32
C LEU A 42 -3.67 -4.17 6.50
N ILE A 43 -2.51 -4.84 6.56
CA ILE A 43 -2.25 -6.09 5.85
C ILE A 43 -3.21 -7.19 6.33
N SER A 44 -3.42 -7.29 7.65
CA SER A 44 -4.38 -8.23 8.25
C SER A 44 -5.82 -7.97 7.75
N LYS A 45 -6.23 -6.70 7.65
CA LYS A 45 -7.53 -6.30 7.07
C LYS A 45 -7.66 -6.58 5.57
N ILE A 46 -6.54 -6.62 4.83
CA ILE A 46 -6.53 -7.02 3.42
C ILE A 46 -6.63 -8.56 3.30
N GLY A 47 -6.07 -9.28 4.28
CA GLY A 47 -6.06 -10.74 4.29
C GLY A 47 -5.05 -11.35 3.33
N ILE A 48 -3.95 -10.64 3.04
CA ILE A 48 -2.84 -11.10 2.19
C ILE A 48 -1.55 -11.17 2.99
N GLN A 49 -0.54 -11.86 2.46
CA GLN A 49 0.79 -11.80 3.07
C GLN A 49 1.46 -10.44 2.79
N PRO A 50 2.31 -9.92 3.71
CA PRO A 50 3.08 -8.70 3.46
C PRO A 50 3.88 -8.74 2.15
N ALA A 51 4.40 -9.91 1.79
CA ALA A 51 5.11 -10.12 0.53
C ALA A 51 4.25 -9.81 -0.71
N GLU A 52 2.94 -10.06 -0.67
CA GLU A 52 2.01 -9.79 -1.77
C GLU A 52 1.67 -8.30 -1.91
N LEU A 53 1.84 -7.52 -0.84
CA LEU A 53 1.67 -6.08 -0.87
C LEU A 53 2.85 -5.38 -1.57
N ILE A 54 3.94 -6.09 -1.83
CA ILE A 54 5.14 -5.51 -2.45
C ILE A 54 5.01 -5.43 -3.97
N ARG A 55 5.24 -4.23 -4.47
CA ARG A 55 5.36 -3.90 -5.87
C ARG A 55 6.73 -4.32 -6.41
N THR A 56 6.80 -5.56 -6.89
CA THR A 56 8.04 -6.19 -7.41
C THR A 56 8.70 -5.44 -8.57
N ASN A 57 7.96 -4.55 -9.24
CA ASN A 57 8.46 -3.78 -10.37
C ASN A 57 9.22 -2.49 -10.00
N GLU A 58 9.19 -2.06 -8.75
CA GLU A 58 9.93 -0.87 -8.30
C GLU A 58 11.46 -1.10 -8.33
N ALA A 59 12.21 -0.07 -8.72
CA ALA A 59 13.68 -0.15 -8.81
C ALA A 59 14.32 -0.45 -7.44
N ILE A 60 13.81 0.21 -6.40
CA ILE A 60 14.26 0.02 -5.01
C ILE A 60 14.13 -1.45 -4.59
N TRP A 61 13.02 -2.10 -4.95
CA TRP A 61 12.80 -3.52 -4.69
C TRP A 61 13.83 -4.39 -5.43
N LYS A 62 14.02 -4.12 -6.73
CA LYS A 62 14.94 -4.87 -7.58
C LYS A 62 16.40 -4.76 -7.13
N GLU A 63 16.81 -3.61 -6.63
CA GLU A 63 18.19 -3.34 -6.21
C GLU A 63 18.49 -3.84 -4.78
N ASN A 64 17.56 -3.71 -3.84
CA ASN A 64 17.87 -3.91 -2.42
C ASN A 64 17.32 -5.23 -1.84
N PHE A 65 16.27 -5.78 -2.44
CA PHE A 65 15.43 -6.82 -1.84
C PHE A 65 15.20 -8.04 -2.74
N ARG A 66 15.47 -7.94 -4.04
CA ARG A 66 15.28 -9.04 -4.99
C ARG A 66 16.09 -10.27 -4.59
N GLY A 67 15.41 -11.38 -4.34
CA GLY A 67 16.02 -12.67 -4.00
C GLY A 67 16.39 -12.84 -2.53
N LYS A 68 16.12 -11.85 -1.66
CA LYS A 68 16.22 -12.04 -0.21
C LYS A 68 15.01 -12.81 0.31
N LYS A 69 15.26 -13.82 1.14
CA LYS A 69 14.21 -14.42 1.97
C LYS A 69 14.00 -13.49 3.15
N MET A 70 12.82 -12.90 3.23
CA MET A 70 12.43 -12.02 4.32
C MET A 70 11.27 -12.62 5.08
N ASN A 71 11.20 -12.34 6.37
CA ASN A 71 10.04 -12.65 7.19
C ASN A 71 9.00 -11.52 7.07
N ASP A 72 7.77 -11.79 7.49
CA ASP A 72 6.67 -10.83 7.46
C ASP A 72 7.01 -9.48 8.13
N GLU A 73 7.70 -9.53 9.27
CA GLU A 73 8.16 -8.33 9.98
C GLU A 73 9.21 -7.54 9.20
N GLU A 74 10.10 -8.22 8.47
CA GLU A 74 11.11 -7.57 7.63
C GLU A 74 10.47 -6.92 6.41
N TYR A 75 9.45 -7.55 5.82
CA TYR A 75 8.65 -6.96 4.75
C TYR A 75 7.96 -5.68 5.22
N ILE A 76 7.29 -5.70 6.37
CA ILE A 76 6.64 -4.54 6.97
C ILE A 76 7.68 -3.43 7.24
N SER A 77 8.82 -3.79 7.83
CA SER A 77 9.92 -2.84 8.09
C SER A 77 10.48 -2.21 6.81
N ALA A 78 10.62 -3.01 5.74
CA ALA A 78 11.05 -2.54 4.43
C ALA A 78 10.04 -1.57 3.82
N MET A 79 8.74 -1.83 3.98
CA MET A 79 7.68 -0.94 3.50
C MET A 79 7.65 0.38 4.25
N ILE A 80 7.87 0.39 5.58
CA ILE A 80 7.98 1.62 6.36
C ILE A 80 9.18 2.44 5.92
N LYS A 81 10.34 1.78 5.73
CA LYS A 81 11.58 2.43 5.30
C LYS A 81 11.51 2.93 3.86
N TYR A 82 10.82 2.19 3.00
CA TYR A 82 10.68 2.49 1.58
C TYR A 82 9.21 2.40 1.15
N PRO A 83 8.36 3.37 1.49
CA PRO A 83 6.92 3.30 1.20
C PRO A 83 6.63 3.15 -0.31
N LYS A 84 7.53 3.60 -1.18
CA LYS A 84 7.41 3.42 -2.64
C LYS A 84 7.28 1.97 -3.09
N ILE A 85 7.80 0.99 -2.33
CA ILE A 85 7.72 -0.44 -2.70
C ILE A 85 6.34 -1.05 -2.43
N MET A 86 5.42 -0.34 -1.76
CA MET A 86 4.06 -0.83 -1.54
C MET A 86 3.22 -0.72 -2.81
N GLU A 87 2.34 -1.70 -3.00
CA GLU A 87 1.29 -1.64 -4.01
C GLU A 87 0.30 -0.50 -3.73
N ARG A 88 -0.25 0.06 -4.82
CA ARG A 88 -1.09 1.25 -4.77
C ARG A 88 -2.13 1.25 -5.89
N PRO A 89 -3.31 1.87 -5.68
CA PRO A 89 -3.84 2.42 -4.42
C PRO A 89 -4.36 1.35 -3.45
N ILE A 90 -4.30 1.64 -2.14
CA ILE A 90 -4.92 0.80 -1.10
C ILE A 90 -6.13 1.56 -0.55
N VAL A 91 -7.29 0.91 -0.50
CA VAL A 91 -8.52 1.46 0.06
C VAL A 91 -8.82 0.74 1.36
N GLU A 92 -8.86 1.47 2.46
CA GLU A 92 -9.27 0.97 3.77
C GLU A 92 -10.68 1.45 4.11
N THR A 93 -11.53 0.50 4.49
CA THR A 93 -12.88 0.73 5.01
C THR A 93 -12.91 0.34 6.49
N THR A 94 -14.02 0.61 7.17
CA THR A 94 -14.16 0.27 8.60
C THR A 94 -14.01 -1.23 8.86
N GLU A 95 -14.44 -2.06 7.92
CA GLU A 95 -14.47 -3.53 8.06
C GLU A 95 -13.33 -4.25 7.35
N ARG A 96 -12.83 -3.69 6.24
CA ARG A 96 -11.87 -4.36 5.35
C ARG A 96 -10.96 -3.39 4.63
N ALA A 97 -9.79 -3.85 4.20
CA ALA A 97 -8.91 -3.11 3.32
C ALA A 97 -8.72 -3.88 2.01
N LEU A 98 -8.48 -3.17 0.90
CA LEU A 98 -8.32 -3.78 -0.41
C LEU A 98 -7.31 -3.01 -1.25
N VAL A 99 -6.40 -3.73 -1.89
CA VAL A 99 -5.53 -3.16 -2.93
C VAL A 99 -6.36 -3.01 -4.19
N CYS A 100 -6.70 -1.76 -4.53
CA CYS A 100 -7.48 -1.48 -5.73
C CYS A 100 -6.59 -1.57 -6.97
N ARG A 101 -6.93 -2.50 -7.86
CA ARG A 101 -6.30 -2.67 -9.17
C ARG A 101 -7.32 -2.31 -10.26
N PRO A 102 -7.55 -1.02 -10.55
CA PRO A 102 -8.51 -0.62 -11.57
C PRO A 102 -8.09 -1.14 -12.97
N PRO A 103 -9.06 -1.46 -13.85
CA PRO A 103 -8.82 -1.98 -15.20
C PRO A 103 -8.09 -0.98 -16.11
#